data_AF-A0A9Q1JYJ9-F1
#
_entry.id   AF-A0A9Q1JYJ9-F1
#
_cell.length_a   1.000
_cell.length_b   1.000
_cell.length_c   1.000
_cell.angle_alpha   90.00
_cell.angle_beta   90.00
_cell.angle_gamma   90.00
#
_symmetry.space_group_name_H-M   'P 1'
#
loop_
_entity.id
_entity.type
_entity.pdbx_description
1 polymer ?
#
loop_
_entity_poly.entity_id
_entity_poly.type
_entity_poly.pdbx_seq_one_letter_code
_entity_poly.pdbx_strand_id
1 'polypeptide(L)'
;MHRMPATIEEQLILKAIKEECSWENLPKRLQSTLASKDEWNRRVIEYCIKKRLQWSSCFARKVIKESEYYEEMMRYLRKNLALFPYHLAEYVCRVMRVSPFRYYCDILFEVMKNEQPYDSIPNFSAADALRITGIGRNEFIDIMNKCRSKKFMWKINKSIARELLPSQPVDFPVEPWWGVCLVNFTLEEFKKLSEEEMATIDKVCKEEANSYVLFDPEIVKGLYRRGLIYFDVSVYPDDRFKDIWEA
;
A
#
# COMPACT_ATOMS: atom_id res chain seq x y z
N MET A 1 16.91 0.28 18.38
CA MET A 1 16.18 1.50 18.82
C MET A 1 15.54 1.22 20.18
N HIS A 2 16.05 1.80 21.27
CA HIS A 2 15.33 1.84 22.54
C HIS A 2 14.10 2.73 22.36
N ARG A 3 12.89 2.15 22.37
CA ARG A 3 11.67 2.96 22.55
C ARG A 3 11.69 3.46 23.98
N MET A 4 11.80 4.78 24.17
CA MET A 4 11.55 5.39 25.46
C MET A 4 10.15 4.96 25.95
N PRO A 5 9.96 4.64 27.23
CA PRO A 5 8.64 4.29 27.76
C PRO A 5 7.66 5.42 27.45
N ALA A 6 6.50 5.07 26.88
CA ALA A 6 5.44 6.03 26.67
C ALA A 6 5.06 6.66 28.01
N THR A 7 5.01 7.99 28.07
CA THR A 7 4.62 8.73 29.28
C THR A 7 3.24 8.27 29.74
N ILE A 8 2.93 8.43 31.03
CA ILE A 8 1.60 8.09 31.58
C ILE A 8 0.48 8.77 30.77
N GLU A 9 0.71 10.00 30.32
CA GLU A 9 -0.24 10.75 29.50
C GLU A 9 -0.44 10.13 28.12
N GLU A 10 0.65 9.69 27.47
CA GLU A 10 0.54 9.00 26.18
C GLU A 10 -0.22 7.66 26.32
N GLN A 11 -0.05 6.94 27.43
CA GLN A 11 -0.83 5.73 27.71
C GLN A 11 -2.32 6.03 27.89
N LEU A 12 -2.66 7.13 28.57
CA LEU A 12 -4.05 7.57 28.74
C LEU A 12 -4.68 8.00 27.41
N ILE A 13 -3.94 8.71 26.57
CA ILE A 13 -4.37 9.06 25.21
C ILE A 13 -4.66 7.79 24.40
N LEU A 14 -3.72 6.84 24.38
CA LEU A 14 -3.89 5.58 23.66
C LEU A 14 -5.08 4.77 24.17
N LYS A 15 -5.33 4.76 25.48
CA LYS A 15 -6.51 4.13 26.07
C LYS A 15 -7.79 4.78 25.56
N ALA A 16 -7.86 6.11 25.63
CA ALA A 16 -9.02 6.87 25.16
C ALA A 16 -9.30 6.68 23.66
N ILE A 17 -8.26 6.57 22.82
CA ILE A 17 -8.41 6.26 21.38
C ILE A 17 -8.98 4.85 21.19
N LYS A 18 -8.47 3.85 21.91
CA LYS A 18 -8.96 2.46 21.82
C LYS A 18 -10.41 2.31 22.29
N GLU A 19 -10.81 3.11 23.26
CA GLU A 19 -12.19 3.17 23.78
C GLU A 19 -13.11 4.06 22.93
N GLU A 20 -12.61 4.62 21.82
CA GLU A 20 -13.32 5.55 20.94
C GLU A 20 -13.96 6.76 21.67
N CYS A 21 -13.26 7.26 22.70
CA CYS A 21 -13.75 8.35 23.52
C CYS A 21 -13.80 9.68 22.73
N SER A 22 -14.97 10.33 22.72
CA SER A 22 -15.12 11.64 22.05
C SER A 22 -14.38 12.73 22.82
N TRP A 23 -14.05 13.83 22.13
CA TRP A 23 -13.38 14.99 22.74
C TRP A 23 -14.08 15.47 24.01
N GLU A 24 -15.42 15.56 23.95
CA GLU A 24 -16.27 16.06 25.02
C GLU A 24 -16.25 15.17 26.27
N ASN A 25 -15.97 13.88 26.09
CA ASN A 25 -15.92 12.88 27.16
C ASN A 25 -14.50 12.61 27.67
N LEU A 26 -13.48 13.26 27.10
CA LEU A 26 -12.12 13.13 27.59
C LEU A 26 -11.98 13.71 29.02
N PRO A 27 -11.13 13.10 29.87
CA PRO A 27 -10.74 13.71 31.14
C PRO A 27 -10.23 15.14 30.93
N LYS A 28 -10.66 16.09 31.79
CA LYS A 28 -10.26 17.50 31.71
C LYS A 28 -8.75 17.69 31.59
N ARG A 29 -7.96 16.87 32.29
CA ARG A 29 -6.50 16.85 32.17
C ARG A 29 -6.04 16.63 30.72
N LEU A 30 -6.60 15.63 30.02
CA LEU A 30 -6.24 15.34 28.64
C LEU A 30 -6.70 16.44 27.68
N GLN A 31 -7.89 17.02 27.90
CA GLN A 31 -8.35 18.18 27.13
C GLN A 31 -7.38 19.37 27.27
N SER A 32 -6.92 19.66 28.49
CA SER A 32 -5.92 20.71 28.74
C SER A 32 -4.58 20.40 28.07
N THR A 33 -4.11 19.15 28.08
CA THR A 33 -2.85 18.75 27.43
C THR A 33 -2.92 18.84 25.91
N LEU A 34 -4.03 18.42 25.30
CA LEU A 34 -4.22 18.43 23.84
C LEU A 34 -4.63 19.81 23.31
N ALA A 35 -5.09 20.71 24.17
CA ALA A 35 -5.54 22.07 23.90
C ALA A 35 -6.77 22.22 22.98
N SER A 36 -7.02 21.32 22.02
CA SER A 36 -8.16 21.41 21.10
C SER A 36 -8.71 20.07 20.61
N LYS A 37 -9.96 20.11 20.14
CA LYS A 37 -10.62 18.98 19.45
C LYS A 37 -9.88 18.58 18.17
N ASP A 38 -9.30 19.54 17.46
CA ASP A 38 -8.55 19.27 16.22
C ASP A 38 -7.27 18.49 16.51
N GLU A 39 -6.55 18.84 17.58
CA GLU A 39 -5.36 18.09 18.01
C GLU A 39 -5.74 16.67 18.45
N TRP A 40 -6.88 16.50 19.13
CA TRP A 40 -7.40 15.16 19.44
C TRP A 40 -7.71 14.35 18.18
N ASN A 41 -8.43 14.92 17.22
CA ASN A 41 -8.72 14.28 15.95
C ASN A 41 -7.43 13.88 15.23
N ARG A 42 -6.41 14.74 15.24
CA ARG A 42 -5.08 14.45 14.67
C ARG A 42 -4.42 13.24 15.35
N ARG A 43 -4.47 13.14 16.69
CA ARG A 43 -3.96 11.98 17.44
C ARG A 43 -4.69 10.68 17.09
N VAL A 44 -6.02 10.74 16.95
CA VAL A 44 -6.85 9.59 16.55
C VAL A 44 -6.44 9.10 15.16
N ILE A 45 -6.36 10.01 14.19
CA ILE A 45 -5.98 9.69 12.80
C ILE A 45 -4.57 9.09 12.76
N GLU A 46 -3.60 9.75 13.39
CA GLU A 46 -2.20 9.31 13.46
C GLU A 46 -2.07 7.90 14.05
N TYR A 47 -2.79 7.62 15.14
CA TYR A 47 -2.81 6.29 15.75
C TYR A 47 -3.34 5.23 14.78
N CYS A 48 -4.51 5.47 14.17
CA CYS A 48 -5.14 4.51 13.28
C CYS A 48 -4.26 4.25 12.04
N ILE A 49 -3.66 5.29 11.44
CA ILE A 49 -2.75 5.18 10.30
C ILE A 49 -1.49 4.40 10.65
N LYS A 50 -0.84 4.71 11.79
CA LYS A 50 0.36 3.99 12.26
C LYS A 50 0.08 2.50 12.49
N LYS A 51 -1.14 2.17 12.88
CA LYS A 51 -1.63 0.79 13.06
C LYS A 51 -2.21 0.18 11.78
N ARG A 52 -2.31 0.95 10.69
CA ARG A 52 -2.87 0.54 9.40
C ARG A 52 -4.27 -0.07 9.53
N LEU A 53 -5.11 0.53 10.37
CA LEU A 53 -6.47 0.02 10.59
C LEU A 53 -7.36 0.32 9.39
N GLN A 54 -8.34 -0.55 9.14
CA GLN A 54 -9.37 -0.28 8.14
C GLN A 54 -10.24 0.87 8.62
N TRP A 55 -10.51 1.84 7.74
CA TRP A 55 -11.24 3.06 8.10
C TRP A 55 -12.61 2.75 8.73
N SER A 56 -13.40 1.90 8.06
CA SER A 56 -14.76 1.53 8.47
C SER A 56 -14.82 0.88 9.87
N SER A 57 -13.75 0.25 10.32
CA SER A 57 -13.69 -0.48 11.60
C SER A 57 -12.91 0.24 12.69
N CYS A 58 -12.41 1.47 12.46
CA CYS A 58 -11.60 2.19 13.44
C CYS A 58 -12.14 3.58 13.75
N PHE A 59 -11.64 4.17 14.85
CA PHE A 59 -12.16 5.43 15.37
C PHE A 59 -12.04 6.60 14.38
N ALA A 60 -11.08 6.53 13.45
CA ALA A 60 -10.87 7.56 12.43
C ALA A 60 -12.15 7.87 11.61
N ARG A 61 -13.07 6.91 11.44
CA ARG A 61 -14.34 7.12 10.72
C ARG A 61 -15.22 8.23 11.25
N LYS A 62 -15.05 8.61 12.53
CA LYS A 62 -15.83 9.69 13.17
C LYS A 62 -15.19 11.06 13.00
N VAL A 63 -13.94 11.14 12.52
CA VAL A 63 -13.14 12.38 12.52
C VAL A 63 -12.56 12.76 11.15
N ILE A 64 -12.48 11.85 10.19
CA ILE A 64 -11.97 12.08 8.85
C ILE A 64 -12.75 11.27 7.81
N LYS A 65 -12.89 11.79 6.59
CA LYS A 65 -13.51 11.06 5.47
C LYS A 65 -12.64 9.89 5.04
N GLU A 66 -13.26 8.85 4.50
CA GLU A 66 -12.56 7.63 4.05
C GLU A 66 -11.47 7.92 3.03
N SER A 67 -11.76 8.74 2.01
CA SER A 67 -10.78 9.12 0.97
C SER A 67 -9.56 9.84 1.54
N GLU A 68 -9.79 10.83 2.42
CA GLU A 68 -8.74 11.61 3.06
C GLU A 68 -7.87 10.72 3.97
N TYR A 69 -8.50 9.80 4.71
CA TYR A 69 -7.80 8.85 5.58
C TYR A 69 -6.83 7.94 4.81
N TYR A 70 -7.29 7.32 3.73
CA TYR A 70 -6.42 6.44 2.94
C TYR A 70 -5.36 7.22 2.15
N GLU A 71 -5.66 8.45 1.69
CA GLU A 71 -4.64 9.33 1.11
C GLU A 71 -3.53 9.65 2.12
N GLU A 72 -3.88 10.00 3.36
CA GLU A 72 -2.93 10.22 4.43
C GLU A 72 -2.16 8.95 4.80
N MET A 73 -2.84 7.80 4.87
CA MET A 73 -2.20 6.52 5.13
C MET A 73 -1.17 6.20 4.05
N MET A 74 -1.53 6.29 2.77
CA MET A 74 -0.62 5.99 1.67
C MET A 74 0.57 6.96 1.63
N ARG A 75 0.36 8.23 1.97
CA ARG A 75 1.44 9.22 2.14
C ARG A 75 2.37 8.84 3.30
N TYR A 76 1.80 8.43 4.43
CA TYR A 76 2.56 7.96 5.59
C TYR A 76 3.38 6.71 5.25
N LEU A 77 2.77 5.69 4.64
CA LEU A 77 3.44 4.44 4.31
C LEU A 77 4.60 4.65 3.34
N ARG A 78 4.40 5.45 2.27
CA ARG A 78 5.49 5.77 1.33
C ARG A 78 6.65 6.49 1.98
N LYS A 79 6.37 7.55 2.76
CA LYS A 79 7.39 8.30 3.49
C LYS A 79 8.22 7.43 4.43
N ASN A 80 7.63 6.38 5.00
CA ASN A 80 8.30 5.44 5.91
C ASN A 80 8.81 4.18 5.19
N LEU A 81 8.81 4.14 3.86
CA LEU A 81 9.23 3.01 3.02
C LEU A 81 8.54 1.69 3.42
N ALA A 82 7.30 1.77 3.90
CA ALA A 82 6.57 0.67 4.47
C ALA A 82 6.04 -0.30 3.41
N LEU A 83 5.86 -1.56 3.80
CA LEU A 83 5.22 -2.58 2.97
C LEU A 83 3.83 -2.11 2.52
N PHE A 84 3.46 -2.43 1.28
CA PHE A 84 2.12 -2.19 0.75
C PHE A 84 1.05 -2.80 1.68
N PRO A 85 -0.04 -2.09 1.98
CA PRO A 85 -1.05 -2.56 2.92
C PRO A 85 -2.01 -3.56 2.25
N TYR A 86 -1.56 -4.80 2.02
CA TYR A 86 -2.37 -5.83 1.34
C TYR A 86 -3.72 -6.11 1.99
N HIS A 87 -3.80 -6.06 3.33
CA HIS A 87 -5.06 -6.21 4.07
C HIS A 87 -6.06 -5.06 3.83
N LEU A 88 -5.63 -3.99 3.16
CA LEU A 88 -6.46 -2.86 2.74
C LEU A 88 -6.55 -2.77 1.20
N ALA A 89 -6.12 -3.82 0.49
CA ALA A 89 -6.07 -3.84 -0.98
C ALA A 89 -7.44 -3.58 -1.61
N GLU A 90 -8.53 -4.00 -0.95
CA GLU A 90 -9.86 -3.71 -1.46
C GLU A 90 -10.06 -2.21 -1.70
N TYR A 91 -9.81 -1.36 -0.72
CA TYR A 91 -9.95 0.08 -0.93
C TYR A 91 -8.82 0.66 -1.78
N VAL A 92 -7.57 0.27 -1.51
CA VAL A 92 -6.38 0.87 -2.14
C VAL A 92 -6.30 0.53 -3.63
N CYS A 93 -6.52 -0.72 -4.01
CA CYS A 93 -6.51 -1.14 -5.40
C CYS A 93 -7.83 -0.76 -6.10
N ARG A 94 -9.00 -1.06 -5.51
CA ARG A 94 -10.28 -0.87 -6.19
C ARG A 94 -10.67 0.59 -6.32
N VAL A 95 -10.61 1.33 -5.21
CA VAL A 95 -11.12 2.70 -5.12
C VAL A 95 -10.04 3.72 -5.47
N MET A 96 -8.85 3.63 -4.84
CA MET A 96 -7.78 4.59 -5.12
C MET A 96 -7.02 4.31 -6.43
N ARG A 97 -7.25 3.15 -7.06
CA ARG A 97 -6.53 2.71 -8.27
C ARG A 97 -5.00 2.70 -8.10
N VAL A 98 -4.53 2.33 -6.90
CA VAL A 98 -3.10 2.17 -6.61
C VAL A 98 -2.77 0.70 -6.52
N SER A 99 -2.07 0.17 -7.53
CA SER A 99 -1.56 -1.20 -7.50
C SER A 99 -0.28 -1.31 -6.65
N PRO A 100 0.04 -2.51 -6.12
CA PRO A 100 1.33 -2.77 -5.46
C PRO A 100 2.52 -2.39 -6.35
N PHE A 101 2.44 -2.67 -7.66
CA PHE A 101 3.46 -2.29 -8.64
C PHE A 101 3.72 -0.79 -8.66
N ARG A 102 2.66 0.02 -8.83
CA ARG A 102 2.79 1.47 -8.84
C ARG A 102 3.33 2.00 -7.52
N TYR A 103 2.85 1.44 -6.41
CA TYR A 103 3.31 1.80 -5.07
C TYR A 103 4.82 1.57 -4.90
N TYR A 104 5.34 0.41 -5.31
CA TYR A 104 6.77 0.14 -5.18
C TYR A 104 7.63 0.92 -6.18
N CYS A 105 7.14 1.21 -7.38
CA CYS A 105 7.81 2.16 -8.27
C CYS A 105 7.92 3.56 -7.63
N ASP A 106 6.88 4.02 -6.94
CA ASP A 106 6.91 5.29 -6.20
C ASP A 106 7.90 5.25 -5.02
N ILE A 107 7.95 4.13 -4.26
CA ILE A 107 8.95 3.91 -3.19
C ILE A 107 10.38 4.00 -3.75
N LEU A 108 10.69 3.23 -4.80
CA LEU A 108 12.01 3.20 -5.42
C LEU A 108 12.38 4.60 -5.93
N PHE A 109 11.45 5.28 -6.59
CA PHE A 109 11.65 6.65 -7.04
C PHE A 109 11.91 7.63 -5.89
N GLU A 110 11.18 7.52 -4.77
CA GLU A 110 11.41 8.36 -3.59
C GLU A 110 12.80 8.15 -3.00
N VAL A 111 13.26 6.91 -2.88
CA VAL A 111 14.61 6.56 -2.40
C VAL A 111 15.68 7.13 -3.34
N MET A 112 15.52 6.93 -4.65
CA MET A 112 16.42 7.50 -5.66
C MET A 112 16.45 9.02 -5.57
N LYS A 113 15.29 9.68 -5.60
CA LYS A 113 15.13 11.14 -5.56
C LYS A 113 15.78 11.77 -4.33
N ASN A 114 15.77 11.07 -3.20
CA ASN A 114 16.38 11.52 -1.95
C ASN A 114 17.85 11.05 -1.79
N GLU A 115 18.41 10.45 -2.84
CA GLU A 115 19.78 9.92 -2.91
C GLU A 115 20.12 8.95 -1.77
N GLN A 116 19.11 8.23 -1.28
CA GLN A 116 19.28 7.23 -0.24
C GLN A 116 19.77 5.91 -0.85
N PRO A 117 20.55 5.11 -0.11
CA PRO A 117 20.91 3.78 -0.56
C PRO A 117 19.69 2.87 -0.60
N TYR A 118 19.70 1.85 -1.46
CA TYR A 118 18.66 0.83 -1.52
C TYR A 118 18.43 0.18 -0.14
N ASP A 119 19.52 -0.03 0.61
CA ASP A 119 19.51 -0.63 1.96
C ASP A 119 18.75 0.21 3.01
N SER A 120 18.27 1.42 2.67
CA SER A 120 17.33 2.18 3.51
C SER A 120 15.89 1.62 3.47
N ILE A 121 15.55 0.81 2.47
CA ILE A 121 14.25 0.18 2.33
C ILE A 121 14.17 -1.00 3.31
N PRO A 122 13.14 -1.08 4.19
CA PRO A 122 12.95 -2.23 5.08
C PRO A 122 12.88 -3.55 4.32
N ASN A 123 13.47 -4.62 4.87
CA ASN A 123 13.64 -5.92 4.21
C ASN A 123 12.37 -6.46 3.52
N PHE A 124 11.22 -6.47 4.21
CA PHE A 124 9.96 -6.95 3.62
C PHE A 124 9.49 -6.08 2.46
N SER A 125 9.64 -4.75 2.56
CA SER A 125 9.34 -3.82 1.46
C SER A 125 10.29 -4.02 0.28
N ALA A 126 11.57 -4.28 0.55
CA ALA A 126 12.59 -4.50 -0.48
C ALA A 126 12.36 -5.83 -1.22
N ALA A 127 12.07 -6.90 -0.47
CA ALA A 127 11.74 -8.21 -1.02
C ALA A 127 10.49 -8.14 -1.91
N ASP A 128 9.45 -7.43 -1.46
CA ASP A 128 8.22 -7.29 -2.23
C ASP A 128 8.39 -6.36 -3.44
N ALA A 129 9.15 -5.28 -3.30
CA ALA A 129 9.53 -4.42 -4.42
C ALA A 129 10.30 -5.20 -5.49
N LEU A 130 11.29 -6.01 -5.11
CA LEU A 130 12.01 -6.89 -6.03
C LEU A 130 11.05 -7.87 -6.72
N ARG A 131 10.19 -8.55 -5.97
CA ARG A 131 9.24 -9.54 -6.50
C ARG A 131 8.28 -8.94 -7.53
N ILE A 132 7.87 -7.69 -7.36
CA ILE A 132 6.84 -7.05 -8.21
C ILE A 132 7.45 -6.22 -9.34
N THR A 133 8.58 -5.55 -9.09
CA THR A 133 9.19 -4.62 -10.06
C THR A 133 10.42 -5.20 -10.76
N GLY A 134 11.01 -6.27 -10.23
CA GLY A 134 12.31 -6.79 -10.67
C GLY A 134 13.50 -5.93 -10.25
N ILE A 135 13.30 -4.86 -9.48
CA ILE A 135 14.38 -3.95 -9.05
C ILE A 135 14.89 -4.38 -7.68
N GLY A 136 16.01 -5.10 -7.71
CA GLY A 136 16.84 -5.38 -6.55
C GLY A 136 17.90 -4.30 -6.33
N ARG A 137 18.83 -4.61 -5.43
CA ARG A 137 19.93 -3.70 -5.06
C ARG A 137 20.81 -3.34 -6.25
N ASN A 138 21.14 -4.32 -7.10
CA ASN A 138 22.05 -4.12 -8.23
C ASN A 138 21.39 -3.28 -9.32
N GLU A 139 20.15 -3.62 -9.69
CA GLU A 139 19.37 -2.88 -10.68
C GLU A 139 19.16 -1.42 -10.23
N PHE A 140 18.88 -1.21 -8.94
CA PHE A 140 18.77 0.12 -8.35
C PHE A 140 20.07 0.93 -8.48
N ILE A 141 21.21 0.33 -8.12
CA ILE A 141 22.53 0.97 -8.24
C ILE A 141 22.82 1.35 -9.69
N ASP A 142 22.51 0.47 -10.64
CA ASP A 142 22.70 0.72 -12.07
C ASP A 142 21.84 1.88 -12.56
N ILE A 143 20.57 1.96 -12.15
CA ILE A 143 19.69 3.09 -12.46
C ILE A 143 20.26 4.38 -11.86
N MET A 144 20.68 4.36 -10.60
CA MET A 144 21.28 5.51 -9.93
C MET A 144 22.55 6.02 -10.65
N ASN A 145 23.41 5.10 -11.09
CA ASN A 145 24.60 5.43 -11.86
C ASN A 145 24.26 6.06 -13.23
N LYS A 146 23.25 5.52 -13.94
CA LYS A 146 22.73 6.10 -15.19
C LYS A 146 22.14 7.49 -14.99
N CYS A 147 21.45 7.72 -13.87
CA CYS A 147 20.91 9.04 -13.52
C CYS A 147 22.01 10.07 -13.23
N ARG A 148 23.14 9.63 -12.64
CA ARG A 148 24.30 10.49 -12.32
C ARG A 148 25.22 10.76 -13.51
N SER A 149 25.36 9.81 -14.43
CA SER A 149 26.26 9.92 -15.58
C SER A 149 25.80 10.94 -16.64
N LYS A 150 24.49 11.23 -16.71
CA LYS A 150 23.91 12.30 -17.53
C LYS A 150 24.11 13.66 -16.85
N LYS A 151 25.35 14.16 -16.90
CA LYS A 151 25.81 15.42 -16.29
C LYS A 151 25.06 16.64 -16.86
N PHE A 152 24.13 17.21 -16.09
CA PHE A 152 23.97 18.68 -16.00
C PHE A 152 23.23 19.20 -14.76
N MET A 153 23.33 18.52 -13.60
CA MET A 153 23.21 19.14 -12.27
C MET A 153 23.35 18.05 -11.20
N TRP A 154 23.87 18.43 -10.04
CA TRP A 154 24.06 17.63 -8.82
C TRP A 154 22.74 17.15 -8.16
N LYS A 155 21.68 17.01 -8.95
CA LYS A 155 20.36 16.55 -8.53
C LYS A 155 19.87 15.56 -9.57
N ILE A 156 19.39 14.40 -9.12
CA ILE A 156 18.78 13.41 -10.00
C ILE A 156 17.70 14.06 -10.86
N ASN A 157 17.81 13.84 -12.17
CA ASN A 157 16.75 14.23 -13.08
C ASN A 157 15.53 13.34 -12.84
N LYS A 158 14.50 13.91 -12.22
CA LYS A 158 13.27 13.23 -11.81
C LYS A 158 12.53 12.59 -12.99
N SER A 159 12.64 13.12 -14.21
CA SER A 159 12.00 12.49 -15.38
C SER A 159 12.73 11.20 -15.77
N ILE A 160 14.06 11.25 -15.78
CA ILE A 160 14.91 10.11 -16.17
C ILE A 160 14.77 8.94 -15.19
N ALA A 161 14.74 9.23 -13.88
CA ALA A 161 14.56 8.17 -12.88
C ALA A 161 13.22 7.44 -13.04
N ARG A 162 12.15 8.13 -13.44
CA ARG A 162 10.85 7.49 -13.75
C ARG A 162 10.88 6.71 -15.05
N GLU A 163 11.57 7.21 -16.07
CA GLU A 163 11.73 6.52 -17.36
C GLU A 163 12.56 5.24 -17.26
N LEU A 164 13.50 5.18 -16.31
CA LEU A 164 14.35 4.01 -16.08
C LEU A 164 13.70 2.96 -15.16
N LEU A 165 12.60 3.30 -14.49
CA LEU A 165 11.81 2.33 -13.74
C LEU A 165 10.93 1.51 -14.70
N PRO A 166 10.59 0.26 -14.33
CA PRO A 166 9.74 -0.58 -15.15
C PRO A 166 8.37 0.07 -15.36
N SER A 167 7.78 -0.17 -16.54
CA SER A 167 6.44 0.28 -16.90
C SER A 167 5.36 -0.78 -16.64
N GLN A 168 5.76 -2.02 -16.41
CA GLN A 168 4.89 -3.16 -16.11
C GLN A 168 5.49 -4.02 -14.98
N PRO A 169 4.66 -4.70 -14.17
CA PRO A 169 5.15 -5.64 -13.18
C PRO A 169 5.87 -6.82 -13.84
N VAL A 170 6.83 -7.41 -13.12
CA VAL A 170 7.43 -8.69 -13.52
C VAL A 170 6.43 -9.82 -13.31
N ASP A 171 6.60 -10.89 -14.07
CA ASP A 171 5.83 -12.10 -13.87
C ASP A 171 6.29 -12.78 -12.58
N PHE A 172 5.33 -13.18 -11.75
CA PHE A 172 5.59 -13.95 -10.54
C PHE A 172 4.59 -15.11 -10.44
N PRO A 173 4.92 -16.19 -9.72
CA PRO A 173 3.99 -17.30 -9.51
C PRO A 173 2.75 -16.83 -8.76
N VAL A 174 1.58 -17.01 -9.38
CA VAL A 174 0.27 -16.78 -8.74
C VAL A 174 -0.25 -18.13 -8.28
N GLU A 175 -0.55 -18.27 -6.99
CA GLU A 175 -1.07 -19.54 -6.49
C GLU A 175 -2.51 -19.77 -6.97
N PRO A 176 -2.91 -21.03 -7.24
CA PRO A 176 -4.24 -21.37 -7.77
C PRO A 176 -5.42 -20.83 -6.94
N TRP A 177 -5.21 -20.67 -5.62
CA TRP A 177 -6.23 -20.27 -4.65
C TRP A 177 -6.29 -18.76 -4.41
N TRP A 178 -5.36 -17.96 -4.96
CA TRP A 178 -5.40 -16.51 -4.81
C TRP A 178 -6.67 -15.93 -5.46
N GLY A 179 -7.31 -14.99 -4.78
CA GLY A 179 -8.48 -14.29 -5.29
C GLY A 179 -8.11 -13.34 -6.43
N VAL A 180 -8.89 -13.34 -7.49
CA VAL A 180 -8.83 -12.36 -8.58
C VAL A 180 -9.88 -11.29 -8.32
N CYS A 181 -9.43 -10.07 -8.06
CA CYS A 181 -10.30 -8.97 -7.67
C CYS A 181 -10.26 -7.83 -8.68
N LEU A 182 -11.42 -7.25 -8.98
CA LEU A 182 -11.57 -6.15 -9.91
C LEU A 182 -11.28 -4.80 -9.25
N VAL A 183 -10.79 -3.87 -10.05
CA VAL A 183 -10.75 -2.44 -9.69
C VAL A 183 -11.93 -1.68 -10.29
N ASN A 184 -12.15 -0.42 -9.89
CA ASN A 184 -13.18 0.40 -10.53
C ASN A 184 -12.73 0.85 -11.93
N PHE A 185 -13.38 0.36 -12.98
CA PHE A 185 -13.03 0.67 -14.36
C PHE A 185 -13.50 2.07 -14.77
N THR A 186 -12.68 2.74 -15.58
CA THR A 186 -13.13 3.89 -16.39
C THR A 186 -13.89 3.40 -17.63
N LEU A 187 -14.71 4.27 -18.22
CA LEU A 187 -15.41 3.95 -19.47
C LEU A 187 -14.44 3.61 -20.62
N GLU A 188 -13.27 4.22 -20.66
CA GLU A 188 -12.26 3.95 -21.69
C GLU A 188 -11.59 2.59 -21.51
N GLU A 189 -11.28 2.21 -20.27
CA GLU A 189 -10.73 0.88 -19.97
C GLU A 189 -11.75 -0.20 -20.34
N PHE A 190 -13.02 0.01 -19.99
CA PHE A 190 -14.09 -0.94 -20.31
C PHE A 190 -14.25 -1.16 -21.82
N LYS A 191 -14.18 -0.09 -22.62
CA LYS A 191 -14.28 -0.16 -24.10
C LYS A 191 -13.10 -0.88 -24.77
N LYS A 192 -11.97 -1.05 -24.07
CA LYS A 192 -10.76 -1.68 -24.61
C LYS A 192 -10.68 -3.18 -24.29
N LEU A 193 -11.65 -3.73 -23.57
CA LEU A 193 -11.71 -5.14 -23.22
C LEU A 193 -12.02 -5.98 -24.46
N SER A 194 -11.35 -7.12 -24.60
CA SER A 194 -11.78 -8.17 -25.53
C SER A 194 -13.04 -8.87 -25.04
N GLU A 195 -13.68 -9.67 -25.90
CA GLU A 195 -14.82 -10.50 -25.49
C GLU A 195 -14.45 -11.49 -24.37
N GLU A 196 -13.27 -12.09 -24.44
CA GLU A 196 -12.74 -13.02 -23.42
C GLU A 196 -12.46 -12.31 -22.09
N GLU A 197 -11.91 -11.09 -22.13
CA GLU A 197 -11.66 -10.27 -20.95
C GLU A 197 -12.97 -9.83 -20.30
N MET A 198 -13.97 -9.46 -21.11
CA MET A 198 -15.31 -9.11 -20.62
C MET A 198 -16.00 -10.31 -19.97
N ALA A 199 -15.93 -11.50 -20.59
CA ALA A 199 -16.45 -12.73 -20.00
C ALA A 199 -15.76 -13.07 -18.67
N THR A 200 -14.44 -12.87 -18.58
CA THR A 200 -13.67 -13.05 -17.35
C THR A 200 -14.11 -12.08 -16.26
N ILE A 201 -14.29 -10.80 -16.58
CA ILE A 201 -14.77 -9.78 -15.64
C ILE A 201 -16.18 -10.11 -15.15
N ASP A 202 -17.07 -10.51 -16.06
CA ASP A 202 -18.43 -10.95 -15.74
C ASP A 202 -18.43 -12.13 -14.76
N LYS A 203 -17.53 -13.08 -14.96
CA LYS A 203 -17.36 -14.24 -14.08
C LYS A 203 -16.91 -13.82 -12.67
N VAL A 204 -15.92 -12.93 -12.57
CA VAL A 204 -15.47 -12.39 -11.27
C VAL A 204 -16.61 -11.66 -10.53
N CYS A 205 -17.51 -10.99 -11.24
CA CYS A 205 -18.67 -10.30 -10.64
C CYS A 205 -19.79 -11.23 -10.15
N LYS A 206 -19.95 -12.40 -10.77
CA LYS A 206 -21.11 -13.29 -10.57
C LYS A 206 -20.87 -14.42 -9.57
N GLU A 207 -19.63 -14.89 -9.44
CA GLU A 207 -19.31 -16.06 -8.62
C GLU A 207 -18.96 -15.67 -7.17
N GLU A 208 -19.43 -16.47 -6.20
CA GLU A 208 -19.02 -16.36 -4.79
C GLU A 208 -17.53 -16.73 -4.59
N ALA A 209 -16.93 -17.46 -5.54
CA ALA A 209 -15.54 -17.87 -5.54
C ALA A 209 -14.80 -17.24 -6.73
N ASN A 210 -13.74 -16.49 -6.46
CA ASN A 210 -12.93 -15.78 -7.45
C ASN A 210 -11.48 -16.28 -7.47
N SER A 211 -11.23 -17.56 -7.19
CA SER A 211 -9.89 -18.14 -7.18
C SER A 211 -9.25 -18.18 -8.57
N TYR A 212 -7.96 -17.88 -8.66
CA TYR A 212 -7.17 -17.81 -9.89
C TYR A 212 -7.31 -19.05 -10.79
N VAL A 213 -7.37 -20.25 -10.20
CA VAL A 213 -7.52 -21.53 -10.91
C VAL A 213 -8.77 -21.61 -11.81
N LEU A 214 -9.77 -20.76 -11.57
CA LEU A 214 -11.02 -20.73 -12.32
C LEU A 214 -10.93 -19.93 -13.63
N PHE A 215 -9.80 -19.25 -13.88
CA PHE A 215 -9.66 -18.31 -14.98
C PHE A 215 -8.51 -18.69 -15.92
N ASP A 216 -8.56 -18.18 -17.15
CA ASP A 216 -7.44 -18.30 -18.08
C ASP A 216 -6.23 -17.48 -17.57
N PRO A 217 -5.07 -18.13 -17.33
CA PRO A 217 -3.86 -17.47 -16.86
C PRO A 217 -3.40 -16.28 -17.70
N GLU A 218 -3.49 -16.36 -19.02
CA GLU A 218 -3.00 -15.32 -19.93
C GLU A 218 -3.93 -14.10 -19.91
N ILE A 219 -5.24 -14.32 -19.84
CA ILE A 219 -6.23 -13.25 -19.72
C ILE A 219 -6.06 -12.50 -18.39
N VAL A 220 -5.98 -13.23 -17.28
CA VAL A 220 -5.77 -12.64 -15.95
C VAL A 220 -4.46 -11.87 -15.88
N LYS A 221 -3.38 -12.42 -16.46
CA LYS A 221 -2.07 -11.76 -16.52
C LYS A 221 -2.10 -10.48 -17.36
N GLY A 222 -2.81 -10.49 -18.49
CA GLY A 222 -3.04 -9.30 -19.32
C GLY A 222 -3.81 -8.20 -18.57
N LEU A 223 -4.87 -8.57 -17.86
CA LEU A 223 -5.64 -7.66 -16.99
C LEU A 223 -4.77 -7.11 -15.85
N TYR A 224 -3.95 -7.95 -15.21
CA TYR A 224 -3.06 -7.57 -14.11
C TYR A 224 -1.99 -6.57 -14.56
N ARG A 225 -1.31 -6.84 -15.68
CA ARG A 225 -0.28 -5.94 -16.25
C ARG A 225 -0.84 -4.57 -16.60
N ARG A 226 -2.13 -4.48 -16.97
CA ARG A 226 -2.84 -3.22 -17.22
C ARG A 226 -3.40 -2.57 -15.95
N GLY A 227 -3.26 -3.21 -14.79
CA GLY A 227 -3.76 -2.70 -13.51
C GLY A 227 -5.30 -2.66 -13.42
N LEU A 228 -5.97 -3.59 -14.11
CA LEU A 228 -7.43 -3.76 -14.13
C LEU A 228 -7.91 -4.80 -13.11
N ILE A 229 -6.98 -5.57 -12.56
CA ILE A 229 -7.23 -6.47 -11.44
C ILE A 229 -6.10 -6.36 -10.41
N TYR A 230 -6.35 -6.92 -9.23
CA TYR A 230 -5.33 -7.22 -8.24
C TYR A 230 -5.58 -8.62 -7.67
N PHE A 231 -4.52 -9.23 -7.13
CA PHE A 231 -4.65 -10.49 -6.42
C PHE A 231 -4.89 -10.23 -4.94
N ASP A 232 -5.83 -10.96 -4.36
CA ASP A 232 -6.09 -10.98 -2.93
C ASP A 232 -5.73 -12.34 -2.33
N VAL A 233 -5.22 -12.30 -1.10
CA VAL A 233 -4.82 -13.49 -0.34
C VAL A 233 -5.65 -13.48 0.92
N SER A 234 -6.72 -14.26 0.94
CA SER A 234 -7.57 -14.37 2.12
C SER A 234 -6.77 -14.99 3.26
N VAL A 235 -6.72 -14.29 4.39
CA VAL A 235 -6.11 -14.76 5.63
C VAL A 235 -7.20 -14.89 6.68
N TYR A 236 -7.38 -16.10 7.19
CA TYR A 236 -8.36 -16.43 8.22
C TYR A 236 -7.70 -16.49 9.61
N PRO A 237 -8.47 -16.29 10.70
CA PRO A 237 -7.92 -16.33 12.06
C PRO A 237 -7.18 -17.62 12.44
N ASP A 238 -7.55 -18.74 11.81
CA ASP A 238 -6.97 -20.06 12.06
C ASP A 238 -5.75 -20.37 11.16
N ASP A 239 -5.41 -19.46 10.23
CA ASP A 239 -4.27 -19.64 9.34
C ASP A 239 -2.95 -19.60 10.11
N ARG A 240 -2.01 -20.45 9.68
CA ARG A 240 -0.66 -20.51 10.24
C ARG A 240 0.36 -20.16 9.17
N PHE A 241 1.16 -19.15 9.46
CA PHE A 241 2.31 -18.81 8.63
C PHE A 241 3.48 -19.69 9.05
N LYS A 242 4.04 -20.46 8.10
CA LYS A 242 5.32 -21.14 8.29
C LYS A 242 6.43 -20.16 7.91
N ASP A 243 7.40 -19.96 8.79
CA ASP A 243 8.53 -19.06 8.55
C ASP A 243 9.20 -19.38 7.21
N ILE A 244 9.28 -18.39 6.31
CA ILE A 244 9.86 -18.50 4.96
C ILE A 244 11.36 -18.13 5.01
N TRP A 245 12.09 -18.65 6.00
CA TRP A 245 13.54 -18.47 6.15
C TRP A 245 14.26 -19.80 6.02
N GLU A 246 13.96 -20.54 4.95
CA GLU A 246 14.80 -21.63 4.46
C GLU A 246 15.05 -21.39 2.97
N ALA A 247 16.03 -20.53 2.68
CA ALA A 247 16.71 -20.41 1.39
C ALA A 247 18.15 -19.93 1.61
#